data_AF-A0A9E0T6D4-F1
#
_entry.id   AF-A0A9E0T6D4-F1
#
_cell.length_a   1.000
_cell.length_b   1.000
_cell.length_c   1.000
_cell.angle_alpha   90.00
_cell.angle_beta   90.00
_cell.angle_gamma   90.00
#
_symmetry.space_group_name_H-M   'P 1'
#
loop_
_entity.id
_entity.type
_entity.pdbx_description
1 polymer ?
#
loop_
_entity_poly.entity_id
_entity_poly.type
_entity_poly.pdbx_seq_one_letter_code
_entity_poly.pdbx_strand_id
1 'polypeptide(L)'
;MKLKMLDPWKARGLKMVDDVRPPLKLADIRTKRWRKADNGRLLPLNSDAWRKLRKQVLAEEPLCRHCAAQGLTVPATEVDHMRGAADNSRDALQALCKPCHSIKTMAELYGRPARMGCDAEGNPINPAHPWNEKSRATDSPEPTGSPSFNAPCLKNRQP
;
A
#
# COMPACT_ATOMS: atom_id res chain seq x y z
N MET A 1 65.55 -1.58 -0.52
CA MET A 1 64.42 -2.51 -0.76
C MET A 1 63.32 -2.21 0.27
N LYS A 2 62.10 -1.82 -0.14
CA LYS A 2 60.99 -1.56 0.80
C LYS A 2 60.28 -2.88 1.14
N LEU A 3 60.36 -3.30 2.39
CA LEU A 3 59.65 -4.45 2.94
C LEU A 3 58.14 -4.13 2.93
N LYS A 4 57.35 -4.84 2.12
CA LYS A 4 55.88 -4.75 2.16
C LYS A 4 55.42 -5.56 3.35
N MET A 5 55.10 -4.93 4.48
CA MET A 5 54.33 -5.60 5.53
C MET A 5 52.95 -5.93 4.94
N LEU A 6 52.66 -7.22 4.79
CA LEU A 6 51.30 -7.66 4.48
C LEU A 6 50.43 -7.44 5.71
N ASP A 7 49.28 -6.82 5.50
CA ASP A 7 48.28 -6.61 6.54
C ASP A 7 47.80 -7.97 7.10
N PRO A 8 48.10 -8.29 8.38
CA PRO A 8 47.80 -9.60 8.97
C PRO A 8 46.30 -9.94 8.97
N TRP A 9 45.45 -8.92 8.97
CA TRP A 9 44.00 -9.07 9.01
C TRP A 9 43.43 -9.49 7.65
N LYS A 10 44.05 -9.01 6.56
CA LYS A 10 43.67 -9.34 5.19
C LYS A 10 43.99 -10.80 4.83
N ALA A 11 45.09 -11.33 5.37
CA ALA A 11 45.46 -12.74 5.23
C ALA A 11 44.47 -13.71 5.91
N ARG A 12 43.69 -13.23 6.89
CA ARG A 12 42.64 -13.99 7.60
C ARG A 12 41.23 -13.78 7.01
N GLY A 13 41.11 -13.05 5.90
CA GLY A 13 39.84 -12.80 5.22
C GLY A 13 38.90 -11.80 5.90
N LEU A 14 39.34 -11.13 6.97
CA LEU A 14 38.59 -10.06 7.64
C LEU A 14 38.83 -8.73 6.92
N LYS A 15 37.75 -8.01 6.62
CA LYS A 15 37.77 -6.68 5.98
C LYS A 15 37.68 -5.61 7.07
N MET A 16 38.53 -4.60 6.99
CA MET A 16 38.47 -3.42 7.87
C MET A 16 37.19 -2.60 7.57
N VAL A 17 36.75 -1.77 8.52
CA VAL A 17 35.58 -0.87 8.36
C VAL A 17 35.69 0.01 7.11
N ASP A 18 36.90 0.39 6.72
CA ASP A 18 37.17 1.21 5.53
C ASP A 18 37.11 0.42 4.21
N ASP A 19 37.15 -0.92 4.27
CA ASP A 19 36.93 -1.82 3.12
C ASP A 19 35.43 -2.16 2.92
N VAL A 20 34.55 -1.63 3.78
CA VAL A 20 33.10 -1.68 3.57
C VAL A 20 32.77 -0.72 2.44
N ARG A 21 32.22 -1.26 1.35
CA ARG A 21 31.88 -0.51 0.14
C ARG A 21 31.19 0.82 0.52
N PRO A 22 31.72 1.98 0.12
CA PRO A 22 31.17 3.26 0.52
C PRO A 22 29.71 3.41 0.09
N PRO A 23 28.90 4.20 0.81
CA PRO A 23 27.52 4.46 0.41
C PRO A 23 27.49 5.02 -1.01
N LEU A 24 26.53 4.54 -1.82
CA LEU A 24 26.39 4.95 -3.21
C LEU A 24 26.21 6.48 -3.29
N LYS A 25 26.97 7.15 -4.16
CA LYS A 25 26.81 8.59 -4.40
C LYS A 25 25.65 8.83 -5.36
N LEU A 26 25.02 10.00 -5.28
CA LEU A 26 23.87 10.39 -6.11
C LEU A 26 24.14 10.28 -7.63
N ALA A 27 25.40 10.46 -8.06
CA ALA A 27 25.85 10.29 -9.44
C ALA A 27 25.92 8.82 -9.90
N ASP A 28 26.22 7.89 -8.99
CA ASP A 28 26.25 6.44 -9.28
C ASP A 28 24.84 5.85 -9.43
N ILE A 29 23.86 6.46 -8.75
CA ILE A 29 22.43 6.14 -8.86
C ILE A 29 21.90 6.46 -10.28
N ARG A 30 22.42 7.52 -10.92
CA ARG A 30 22.01 7.94 -12.28
C ARG A 30 22.55 7.06 -13.39
N THR A 31 23.67 6.34 -13.20
CA THR A 31 24.42 5.74 -14.31
C THR A 31 24.53 4.22 -14.29
N LYS A 32 24.11 3.49 -13.24
CA LYS A 32 24.25 2.02 -13.24
C LYS A 32 22.97 1.27 -12.87
N ARG A 33 22.43 0.62 -13.90
CA ARG A 33 21.88 -0.75 -13.83
C ARG A 33 20.53 -0.92 -13.11
N TRP A 34 19.64 0.05 -13.21
CA TRP A 34 18.21 -0.19 -12.97
C TRP A 34 17.45 0.52 -14.06
N ARG A 35 17.20 -0.19 -15.19
CA ARG A 35 16.12 0.25 -16.09
C ARG A 35 14.85 0.27 -15.25
N LYS A 36 13.94 1.23 -15.48
CA LYS A 36 12.56 1.12 -14.97
C LYS A 36 12.13 -0.31 -15.30
N ALA A 37 11.81 -1.10 -14.28
CA ALA A 37 11.12 -2.36 -14.55
C ALA A 37 9.83 -2.00 -15.31
N ASP A 38 9.31 -2.89 -16.14
CA ASP A 38 8.12 -2.60 -16.97
C ASP A 38 6.91 -2.16 -16.12
N ASN A 39 6.96 -2.42 -14.81
CA ASN A 39 6.02 -1.96 -13.78
C ASN A 39 6.25 -0.51 -13.27
N GLY A 40 7.14 0.27 -13.86
CA GLY A 40 7.42 1.67 -13.49
C GLY A 40 8.24 1.87 -12.22
N ARG A 41 8.74 0.81 -11.56
CA ARG A 41 9.55 0.91 -10.33
C ARG A 41 11.00 1.27 -10.63
N LEU A 42 11.57 2.13 -9.78
CA LEU A 42 13.01 2.45 -9.80
C LEU A 42 13.84 1.35 -9.12
N LEU A 43 13.39 0.87 -7.96
CA LEU A 43 14.01 -0.25 -7.25
C LEU A 43 13.11 -1.49 -7.35
N PRO A 44 13.61 -2.61 -7.89
CA PRO A 44 12.89 -3.88 -7.83
C PRO A 44 12.70 -4.34 -6.39
N LEU A 45 11.51 -4.87 -6.08
CA LEU A 45 11.14 -5.28 -4.72
C LEU A 45 11.97 -6.47 -4.20
N ASN A 46 12.59 -7.24 -5.09
CA ASN A 46 13.51 -8.32 -4.73
C ASN A 46 14.99 -7.88 -4.63
N SER A 47 15.29 -6.58 -4.81
CA SER A 47 16.66 -6.08 -4.74
C SER A 47 17.17 -5.92 -3.31
N ASP A 48 18.48 -6.04 -3.12
CA ASP A 48 19.14 -5.76 -1.85
C ASP A 48 18.95 -4.31 -1.39
N ALA A 49 18.92 -3.37 -2.34
CA ALA A 49 18.68 -1.96 -2.07
C ALA A 49 17.29 -1.75 -1.44
N TRP A 50 16.25 -2.34 -2.03
CA TRP A 50 14.90 -2.30 -1.47
C TRP A 50 14.84 -2.99 -0.10
N ARG A 51 15.48 -4.16 0.06
CA ARG A 51 15.50 -4.87 1.33
C ARG A 51 16.11 -4.05 2.46
N LYS A 52 17.17 -3.29 2.19
CA LYS A 52 17.79 -2.36 3.16
C LYS A 52 16.86 -1.20 3.49
N LEU A 53 16.31 -0.53 2.47
CA LEU A 53 15.38 0.58 2.64
C LEU A 53 14.14 0.16 3.44
N ARG A 54 13.53 -0.98 3.08
CA ARG A 54 12.37 -1.54 3.78
C ARG A 54 12.66 -1.79 5.26
N LYS A 55 13.85 -2.32 5.61
CA LYS A 55 14.24 -2.54 7.01
C LYS A 55 14.35 -1.23 7.77
N GLN A 56 14.96 -0.21 7.17
CA GLN A 56 15.07 1.11 7.78
C GLN A 56 13.69 1.73 8.01
N VAL A 57 12.81 1.68 7.00
CA VAL A 57 11.45 2.25 7.10
C VAL A 57 10.66 1.62 8.25
N LEU A 58 10.69 0.28 8.36
CA LEU A 58 9.98 -0.46 9.41
C LEU A 58 10.60 -0.25 10.81
N ALA A 59 11.89 0.06 10.89
CA ALA A 59 12.55 0.36 12.17
C ALA A 59 12.16 1.76 12.67
N GLU A 60 12.05 2.73 11.76
CA GLU A 60 11.63 4.10 12.08
C GLU A 60 10.13 4.20 12.36
N GLU A 61 9.31 3.41 11.66
CA GLU A 61 7.85 3.40 11.77
C GLU A 61 7.37 1.97 12.03
N PRO A 62 7.42 1.51 13.30
CA PRO A 62 7.10 0.12 13.64
C PRO A 62 5.60 -0.18 13.64
N LEU A 63 4.74 0.85 13.62
CA LEU A 63 3.28 0.72 13.64
C LEU A 63 2.68 1.05 12.27
N CYS A 64 1.57 0.40 11.94
CA CYS A 64 0.82 0.68 10.72
C CYS A 64 0.23 2.09 10.77
N ARG A 65 0.58 2.94 9.78
CA ARG A 65 0.10 4.32 9.69
C ARG A 65 -1.42 4.44 9.66
N HIS A 66 -2.08 3.57 8.89
CA HIS A 66 -3.54 3.56 8.77
C HIS A 66 -4.23 3.16 10.07
N CYS A 67 -3.72 2.12 10.75
CA CYS A 67 -4.26 1.68 12.03
C CYS A 67 -4.00 2.74 13.12
N ALA A 68 -2.80 3.33 13.14
CA ALA A 68 -2.46 4.37 14.11
C ALA A 68 -3.37 5.61 13.96
N ALA A 69 -3.73 5.99 12.73
CA ALA A 69 -4.69 7.06 12.48
C ALA A 69 -6.11 6.75 13.01
N GLN A 70 -6.43 5.47 13.20
CA GLN A 70 -7.68 5.00 13.80
C GLN A 70 -7.56 4.75 15.32
N GLY A 71 -6.42 5.09 15.94
CA GLY A 71 -6.16 4.83 17.35
C GLY A 71 -5.80 3.37 17.67
N LEU A 72 -5.51 2.55 16.66
CA LEU A 72 -5.16 1.14 16.80
C LEU A 72 -3.63 0.93 16.77
N THR A 73 -3.11 0.15 17.72
CA THR A 73 -1.69 -0.22 17.79
C THR A 73 -1.43 -1.55 17.09
N VAL A 74 -1.24 -1.51 15.77
CA VAL A 74 -0.95 -2.71 14.95
C VAL A 74 0.45 -2.62 14.36
N PRO A 75 1.29 -3.67 14.44
CA PRO A 75 2.63 -3.65 13.88
C PRO A 75 2.59 -3.53 12.35
N ALA A 76 3.49 -2.71 11.80
CA ALA A 76 3.72 -2.63 10.37
C ALA A 76 4.53 -3.85 9.90
N THR A 77 4.10 -4.46 8.80
CA THR A 77 4.75 -5.63 8.20
C THR A 77 5.19 -5.37 6.77
N GLU A 78 4.68 -4.33 6.13
CA GLU A 78 4.89 -4.03 4.72
C GLU A 78 5.20 -2.54 4.55
N VAL A 79 5.93 -2.21 3.49
CA VAL A 79 6.27 -0.82 3.14
C VAL A 79 5.68 -0.55 1.77
N ASP A 80 4.91 0.52 1.71
CA ASP A 80 4.10 0.89 0.58
C ASP A 80 4.50 2.26 0.03
N HIS A 81 4.38 2.42 -1.28
CA HIS A 81 4.60 3.67 -1.99
C HIS A 81 3.31 4.51 -1.97
N MET A 82 3.32 5.64 -1.27
CA MET A 82 2.20 6.60 -1.25
C MET A 82 2.06 7.36 -2.57
N ARG A 83 3.19 7.70 -3.23
CA ARG A 83 3.22 8.53 -4.44
C ARG A 83 3.92 7.80 -5.59
N GLY A 84 3.26 6.79 -6.14
CA GLY A 84 3.74 6.07 -7.33
C GLY A 84 4.97 5.18 -7.07
N ALA A 85 5.11 4.13 -7.88
CA ALA A 85 6.07 3.06 -7.60
C ALA A 85 7.56 3.42 -7.87
N ALA A 86 7.83 4.60 -8.43
CA ALA A 86 9.17 5.06 -8.78
C ALA A 86 9.87 5.84 -7.66
N ASP A 87 9.10 6.52 -6.79
CA ASP A 87 9.63 7.42 -5.79
C ASP A 87 9.98 6.64 -4.51
N ASN A 88 11.26 6.50 -4.22
CA ASN A 88 11.77 5.80 -3.03
C ASN A 88 12.29 6.78 -1.96
N SER A 89 11.93 8.07 -2.07
CA SER A 89 12.16 9.06 -1.03
C SER A 89 11.41 8.68 0.25
N ARG A 90 11.94 9.11 1.40
CA ARG A 90 11.45 8.63 2.69
C ARG A 90 10.02 9.10 2.99
N ASP A 91 9.67 10.28 2.50
CA ASP A 91 8.35 10.91 2.57
C ASP A 91 7.34 10.34 1.57
N ALA A 92 7.79 9.59 0.55
CA ALA A 92 6.91 8.84 -0.35
C ALA A 92 6.58 7.42 0.13
N LEU A 93 7.18 6.98 1.25
CA LEU A 93 7.00 5.63 1.80
C LEU A 93 6.21 5.66 3.11
N GLN A 94 5.35 4.65 3.28
CA GLN A 94 4.60 4.43 4.51
C GLN A 94 4.69 2.98 4.98
N ALA A 95 4.67 2.79 6.30
CA ALA A 95 4.66 1.48 6.93
C ALA A 95 3.21 1.04 7.19
N LEU A 96 2.82 -0.12 6.68
CA LEU A 96 1.46 -0.66 6.78
C LEU A 96 1.48 -2.10 7.29
N CYS A 97 0.40 -2.49 7.97
CA CYS A 97 0.11 -3.90 8.18
C CYS A 97 -0.42 -4.52 6.88
N LYS A 98 -0.28 -5.85 6.74
CA LYS A 98 -0.72 -6.57 5.54
C LYS A 98 -2.18 -6.34 5.12
N PRO A 99 -3.19 -6.27 6.01
CA PRO A 99 -4.56 -6.01 5.58
C PRO A 99 -4.70 -4.59 5.00
N CYS A 100 -4.16 -3.56 5.67
CA CYS A 100 -4.21 -2.18 5.16
C CYS A 100 -3.46 -2.03 3.82
N HIS A 101 -2.31 -2.69 3.66
CA HIS A 101 -1.58 -2.71 2.40
C HIS A 101 -2.38 -3.36 1.26
N SER A 102 -3.01 -4.51 1.53
CA SER A 102 -3.86 -5.20 0.54
C SER A 102 -5.06 -4.35 0.13
N ILE A 103 -5.74 -3.73 1.10
CA ILE A 103 -6.84 -2.79 0.89
C ILE A 103 -6.41 -1.63 -0.02
N LYS A 104 -5.28 -0.98 0.27
CA LYS A 104 -4.75 0.11 -0.56
C LYS A 104 -4.43 -0.36 -1.98
N THR A 105 -3.71 -1.48 -2.11
CA THR A 105 -3.34 -2.04 -3.42
C THR A 105 -4.59 -2.32 -4.27
N MET A 106 -5.62 -2.90 -3.67
CA MET A 106 -6.90 -3.14 -4.35
C MET A 106 -7.59 -1.84 -4.75
N ALA A 107 -7.53 -0.81 -3.91
CA ALA A 107 -8.11 0.48 -4.25
C ALA A 107 -7.40 1.15 -5.44
N GLU A 108 -6.07 1.10 -5.46
CA GLU A 108 -5.25 1.69 -6.52
C GLU A 108 -5.36 0.95 -7.86
N LEU A 109 -5.39 -0.39 -7.83
CA LEU A 109 -5.48 -1.20 -9.05
C LEU A 109 -6.84 -1.09 -9.74
N TYR A 110 -7.91 -0.97 -8.97
CA TYR A 110 -9.28 -1.05 -9.50
C TYR A 110 -10.04 0.28 -9.44
N GLY A 111 -9.43 1.35 -8.92
CA GLY A 111 -10.06 2.67 -8.80
C GLY A 111 -11.33 2.68 -7.94
N ARG A 112 -11.57 1.62 -7.15
CA ARG A 112 -12.75 1.46 -6.30
C ARG A 112 -12.32 1.57 -4.84
N PRO A 113 -13.08 2.25 -3.98
CA PRO A 113 -12.69 2.36 -2.59
C PRO A 113 -12.76 0.96 -1.96
N ALA A 114 -11.79 0.63 -1.11
CA ALA A 114 -11.65 -0.72 -0.58
C ALA A 114 -12.94 -1.17 0.13
N ARG A 115 -13.34 -2.42 -0.08
CA ARG A 115 -14.51 -3.00 0.60
C ARG A 115 -14.15 -3.19 2.08
N MET A 116 -14.39 -2.16 2.90
CA MET A 116 -14.55 -2.34 4.33
C MET A 116 -15.91 -3.05 4.53
N GLY A 117 -15.99 -3.95 5.52
CA GLY A 117 -17.19 -4.75 5.78
C GLY A 117 -18.41 -3.92 6.18
N CYS A 118 -19.39 -4.58 6.81
CA CYS A 118 -20.55 -3.89 7.36
C CYS A 118 -20.37 -3.59 8.85
N ASP A 119 -21.01 -2.53 9.35
CA ASP A 119 -21.15 -2.23 10.77
C ASP A 119 -22.17 -3.17 11.46
N ALA A 120 -22.46 -2.94 12.75
CA ALA A 120 -23.37 -3.77 13.53
C ALA A 120 -24.82 -3.71 13.02
N GLU A 121 -25.17 -2.61 12.36
CA GLU A 121 -26.46 -2.33 11.74
C GLU A 121 -26.56 -2.90 10.31
N GLY A 122 -25.46 -3.41 9.76
CA GLY A 122 -25.38 -3.99 8.42
C GLY A 122 -25.06 -2.99 7.31
N ASN A 123 -24.75 -1.73 7.63
CA ASN A 123 -24.36 -0.72 6.65
C ASN A 123 -22.87 -0.84 6.29
N PRO A 124 -22.47 -0.57 5.04
CA PRO A 124 -21.08 -0.60 4.64
C PRO A 124 -20.26 0.49 5.36
N ILE A 125 -19.19 0.08 6.03
CA ILE A 125 -18.27 0.95 6.78
C ILE A 125 -17.59 1.99 5.88
N ASN A 126 -17.44 1.69 4.60
CA ASN A 126 -16.86 2.60 3.62
C ASN A 126 -17.88 3.66 3.18
N PRO A 127 -17.65 4.96 3.47
CA PRO A 127 -18.56 6.03 3.06
C PRO A 127 -18.76 6.12 1.55
N ALA A 128 -17.72 5.78 0.77
CA ALA A 128 -17.76 5.79 -0.69
C ALA A 128 -18.32 4.49 -1.30
N HIS A 129 -19.04 3.67 -0.52
CA HIS A 129 -19.71 2.49 -1.05
C HIS A 129 -20.97 2.90 -1.86
N PRO A 130 -21.26 2.29 -3.04
CA PRO A 130 -22.40 2.68 -3.88
C PRO A 130 -23.77 2.59 -3.18
N TRP A 131 -23.88 1.80 -2.11
CA TRP A 131 -25.08 1.74 -1.27
C TRP A 131 -25.37 3.06 -0.54
N ASN A 132 -24.34 3.87 -0.28
CA ASN A 132 -24.46 5.18 0.35
C ASN A 132 -24.71 6.29 -0.67
N GLU A 133 -24.63 5.99 -1.98
CA GLU A 133 -24.99 6.95 -3.03
C GLU A 133 -26.51 7.01 -3.15
N LYS A 134 -27.06 8.23 -3.20
CA LYS A 134 -28.49 8.42 -3.49
C LYS A 134 -28.78 7.90 -4.89
N SER A 135 -29.75 7.01 -5.00
CA SER A 135 -30.29 6.63 -6.30
C SER A 135 -31.13 7.79 -6.86
N ARG A 136 -31.24 7.86 -8.20
CA ARG A 136 -32.19 8.80 -8.84
C ARG A 136 -33.63 8.65 -8.34
N ALA A 137 -34.02 7.47 -7.86
CA ALA A 137 -35.35 7.23 -7.30
C ALA A 137 -35.56 7.95 -5.96
N THR A 138 -34.51 8.13 -5.17
CA THR A 138 -34.54 8.82 -3.87
C THR A 138 -34.36 10.34 -3.95
N ASP A 139 -33.91 10.88 -5.09
CA ASP A 139 -33.80 12.33 -5.33
C ASP A 139 -35.08 12.96 -5.90
N SER A 140 -36.11 12.17 -6.18
CA SER A 140 -37.41 12.70 -6.57
C SER A 140 -38.11 13.28 -5.32
N PRO A 141 -38.74 14.47 -5.38
CA PRO A 141 -39.63 14.92 -4.31
C PRO A 141 -40.66 13.82 -4.07
N GLU A 142 -40.91 13.50 -2.80
CA GLU A 142 -41.69 12.32 -2.41
C GLU A 142 -42.95 12.17 -3.28
N PRO A 143 -43.27 10.95 -3.78
CA PRO A 143 -44.56 10.73 -4.37
C PRO A 143 -45.59 10.99 -3.27
N THR A 144 -46.39 12.06 -3.41
CA THR A 144 -47.45 12.47 -2.49
C THR A 144 -48.65 11.50 -2.48
N GLY A 145 -48.40 10.21 -2.69
CA GLY A 145 -49.43 9.18 -2.78
C GLY A 145 -49.00 7.96 -1.99
N SER A 146 -49.70 7.69 -0.89
CA SER A 146 -49.60 6.42 -0.18
C SER A 146 -49.80 5.27 -1.18
N PRO A 147 -48.92 4.26 -1.21
CA PRO A 147 -49.13 3.11 -2.06
C PRO A 147 -50.38 2.37 -1.57
N SER A 148 -51.43 2.36 -2.41
CA SER A 148 -52.63 1.57 -2.14
C SER A 148 -52.30 0.09 -2.32
N PHE A 149 -52.23 -0.66 -1.22
CA PHE A 149 -51.89 -2.08 -1.17
C PHE A 149 -52.99 -3.04 -1.69
N ASN A 150 -53.96 -2.55 -2.47
CA ASN A 150 -55.08 -3.36 -2.97
C ASN A 150 -55.03 -3.57 -4.49
N ALA A 151 -53.97 -4.21 -4.98
CA ALA A 151 -53.97 -4.81 -6.31
C ALA A 151 -54.34 -6.30 -6.19
N PRO A 152 -55.51 -6.76 -6.71
CA PRO A 152 -55.88 -8.16 -6.64
C PRO A 152 -54.97 -9.02 -7.54
N CYS A 153 -54.18 -9.86 -6.88
CA CYS A 153 -53.37 -10.91 -7.48
C CYS A 153 -54.29 -12.01 -8.05
N LEU A 154 -54.06 -12.38 -9.31
CA LEU A 154 -54.62 -13.56 -10.02
C LEU A 154 -56.11 -13.52 -10.40
N LYS A 155 -56.36 -13.47 -11.71
CA LYS A 155 -57.35 -14.30 -12.44
C LYS A 155 -57.22 -13.98 -13.92
N ASN A 156 -56.42 -14.76 -14.64
CA ASN A 156 -56.57 -15.06 -16.07
C ASN A 156 -55.60 -16.20 -16.43
N ARG A 157 -55.91 -17.41 -15.94
CA ARG A 157 -55.63 -18.63 -16.69
C ARG A 157 -56.95 -18.98 -17.37
N GLN A 158 -57.02 -18.77 -18.67
CA GLN A 158 -58.08 -19.37 -19.49
C GLN A 158 -57.63 -20.76 -19.94
N PRO A 159 -58.56 -21.70 -20.17
CA PRO A 159 -58.29 -23.11 -20.45
C PRO A 159 -57.56 -23.34 -21.78
#